data_AF-A0A8T3KGV6-F1
#
_entry.id   AF-A0A8T3KGV6-F1
#
_cell.length_a   1.000
_cell.length_b   1.000
_cell.length_c   1.000
_cell.angle_alpha   90.00
_cell.angle_beta   90.00
_cell.angle_gamma   90.00
#
_symmetry.space_group_name_H-M   'P 1'
#
loop_
_entity.id
_entity.type
_entity.pdbx_description
1 polymer ?
#
loop_
_entity_poly.entity_id
_entity_poly.type
_entity_poly.pdbx_seq_one_letter_code
_entity_poly.pdbx_strand_id
1 'polypeptide(L)'
;MFLGSFIHVAAVPIIYNVAHTALCNMNFDYKRYIGVTLKQGFAMMLVWAPFSINMGIILKYIPVNWSDIALPAFIFALLGICISCLCEYFTHMRKEKYSFAVSISVNKNKVAETTKKLVEYISCVLAFVVLMDRFTEHAAIDILILCSLTIPMIWAVMNKKHKSYIDTVKEHFNVKVPQLKNLYIIITTAGFLMLALRSVGFDEFLNNIFLTAMGNFGVISTMLIIIFIMMLSSWIGLHPFIAIAIICQNLNFANQIVSTEIYTYSLLVACSLSNLVSPTTISTAVISSLVDRNVFEVGVKWHILFIAAILLLFIGFLMILM
;
A
#
# COMPACT_ATOMS: atom_id res chain seq x y z
N MET A 1 -12.14 -3.94 -0.67
CA MET A 1 -11.12 -2.86 -0.70
C MET A 1 -10.90 -2.18 0.66
N PHE A 2 -11.91 -1.67 1.37
CA PHE A 2 -11.69 -1.00 2.68
C PHE A 2 -11.24 -1.94 3.82
N LEU A 3 -11.75 -3.17 3.87
CA LEU A 3 -11.38 -4.17 4.88
C LEU A 3 -9.86 -4.45 4.88
N GLY A 4 -9.25 -4.54 3.70
CA GLY A 4 -7.81 -4.79 3.52
C GLY A 4 -6.96 -3.66 4.12
N SER A 5 -7.24 -2.40 3.76
CA SER A 5 -6.49 -1.25 4.30
C SER A 5 -6.65 -1.07 5.81
N PHE A 6 -7.81 -1.37 6.39
CA PHE A 6 -7.99 -1.35 7.84
C PHE A 6 -7.28 -2.51 8.55
N ILE A 7 -7.25 -3.70 7.95
CA ILE A 7 -6.42 -4.80 8.46
C ILE A 7 -4.95 -4.42 8.41
N HIS A 8 -4.49 -3.77 7.33
CA HIS A 8 -3.10 -3.34 7.19
C HIS A 8 -2.72 -2.28 8.23
N VAL A 9 -3.61 -1.32 8.54
CA VAL A 9 -3.37 -0.31 9.58
C VAL A 9 -3.54 -0.89 10.99
N ALA A 10 -4.48 -1.81 11.22
CA ALA A 10 -4.68 -2.48 12.50
C ALA A 10 -3.55 -3.47 12.84
N ALA A 11 -2.82 -3.97 11.84
CA ALA A 11 -1.60 -4.74 12.05
C ALA A 11 -0.47 -3.88 12.64
N VAL A 12 -0.45 -2.56 12.37
CA VAL A 12 0.62 -1.67 12.82
C VAL A 12 0.77 -1.64 14.36
N PRO A 13 -0.28 -1.41 15.17
CA PRO A 13 -0.18 -1.50 16.63
C PRO A 13 0.22 -2.88 17.15
N ILE A 14 -0.26 -3.96 16.50
CA ILE A 14 0.04 -5.34 16.92
C ILE A 14 1.52 -5.63 16.72
N ILE A 15 2.05 -5.35 15.52
CA ILE A 15 3.46 -5.55 15.20
C ILE A 15 4.33 -4.61 16.05
N TYR A 16 3.89 -3.37 16.28
CA TYR A 16 4.58 -2.44 17.17
C TYR A 16 4.74 -3.02 18.57
N ASN A 17 3.66 -3.53 19.18
CA ASN A 17 3.72 -4.08 20.54
C ASN A 17 4.65 -5.29 20.64
N VAL A 18 4.60 -6.19 19.66
CA VAL A 18 5.51 -7.36 19.61
C VAL A 18 6.96 -6.93 19.43
N ALA A 19 7.22 -5.99 18.52
CA ALA A 19 8.57 -5.48 18.27
C ALA A 19 9.09 -4.67 19.47
N HIS A 20 8.22 -3.92 20.14
CA HIS A 20 8.52 -3.19 21.37
C HIS A 20 8.98 -4.16 22.46
N THR A 21 8.25 -5.25 22.72
CA THR A 21 8.65 -6.26 23.70
C THR A 21 10.01 -6.90 23.38
N ALA A 22 10.33 -7.06 22.09
CA ALA A 22 11.60 -7.66 21.66
C ALA A 22 12.80 -6.69 21.72
N LEU A 23 12.56 -5.39 21.50
CA LEU A 23 13.62 -4.40 21.26
C LEU A 23 13.74 -3.34 22.35
N CYS A 24 12.81 -3.26 23.32
CA CYS A 24 12.80 -2.21 24.34
C CYS A 24 14.07 -2.16 25.22
N ASN A 25 14.79 -3.28 25.34
CA ASN A 25 16.02 -3.40 26.13
C ASN A 25 17.29 -3.16 25.30
N MET A 26 17.16 -2.83 24.01
CA MET A 26 18.30 -2.57 23.14
C MET A 26 18.80 -1.13 23.28
N ASN A 27 20.11 -0.93 23.17
CA ASN A 27 20.75 0.36 23.44
C ASN A 27 20.71 1.36 22.25
N PHE A 28 19.63 1.36 21.46
CA PHE A 28 19.43 2.28 20.32
C PHE A 28 18.02 2.88 20.34
N ASP A 29 17.74 3.85 19.45
CA ASP A 29 16.38 4.40 19.26
C ASP A 29 15.46 3.37 18.56
N TYR A 30 15.09 2.33 19.30
CA TYR A 30 14.22 1.23 18.85
C TYR A 30 12.84 1.73 18.44
N LYS A 31 12.36 2.80 19.10
CA LYS A 31 11.11 3.49 18.80
C LYS A 31 11.11 4.00 17.37
N ARG A 32 12.15 4.76 16.98
CA ARG A 32 12.34 5.21 15.60
C ARG A 32 12.48 4.01 14.65
N TYR A 33 13.31 3.03 14.97
CA TYR A 33 13.55 1.88 14.09
C TYR A 33 12.25 1.10 13.77
N ILE A 34 11.44 0.80 14.79
CA ILE A 34 10.13 0.15 14.61
C ILE A 34 9.23 1.05 13.77
N GLY A 35 9.17 2.35 14.07
CA GLY A 35 8.37 3.30 13.30
C GLY A 35 8.76 3.33 11.82
N VAL A 36 10.06 3.36 11.52
CA VAL A 36 10.58 3.41 10.15
C VAL A 36 10.29 2.14 9.38
N THR A 37 10.63 0.98 9.95
CA THR A 37 10.47 -0.32 9.30
C THR A 37 9.00 -0.66 9.08
N LEU A 38 8.12 -0.32 10.03
CA LEU A 38 6.66 -0.45 9.85
C LEU A 38 6.13 0.42 8.73
N LYS A 39 6.53 1.70 8.67
CA LYS A 39 6.09 2.63 7.63
C LYS A 39 6.54 2.20 6.23
N GLN A 40 7.81 1.82 6.10
CA GLN A 40 8.38 1.38 4.83
C GLN A 40 7.77 0.05 4.37
N GLY A 41 7.59 -0.92 5.28
CA GLY A 41 6.92 -2.18 5.00
C GLY A 41 5.47 -1.98 4.56
N PHE A 42 4.73 -1.09 5.24
CA PHE A 42 3.36 -0.72 4.85
C PHE A 42 3.34 -0.07 3.46
N ALA A 43 4.27 0.82 3.14
CA ALA A 43 4.36 1.43 1.83
C ALA A 43 4.61 0.39 0.73
N MET A 44 5.57 -0.53 0.92
CA MET A 44 5.87 -1.56 -0.08
C MET A 44 4.72 -2.56 -0.26
N MET A 45 3.99 -2.87 0.81
CA MET A 45 2.77 -3.67 0.72
C MET A 45 1.73 -3.02 -0.21
N LEU A 46 1.56 -1.68 -0.17
CA LEU A 46 0.62 -1.00 -1.06
C LEU A 46 0.95 -1.15 -2.54
N VAL A 47 2.22 -1.36 -2.90
CA VAL A 47 2.64 -1.53 -4.30
C VAL A 47 2.13 -2.85 -4.89
N TRP A 48 2.05 -3.91 -4.09
CA TRP A 48 1.72 -5.24 -4.60
C TRP A 48 0.34 -5.76 -4.18
N ALA A 49 -0.11 -5.46 -2.96
CA ALA A 49 -1.20 -6.19 -2.33
C ALA A 49 -2.50 -6.14 -3.18
N PRO A 50 -3.07 -7.29 -3.57
CA PRO A 50 -4.27 -7.34 -4.43
C PRO A 50 -5.45 -6.56 -3.86
N PHE A 51 -5.58 -6.55 -2.53
CA PHE A 51 -6.71 -5.94 -1.82
C PHE A 51 -6.46 -4.51 -1.35
N SER A 52 -5.41 -3.85 -1.83
CA SER A 52 -5.16 -2.45 -1.48
C SER A 52 -6.12 -1.50 -2.22
N ILE A 53 -6.45 -0.37 -1.59
CA ILE A 53 -7.35 0.63 -2.19
C ILE A 53 -6.74 1.21 -3.49
N ASN A 54 -5.44 1.47 -3.52
CA ASN A 54 -4.76 1.99 -4.70
C ASN A 54 -4.76 0.98 -5.85
N MET A 55 -4.55 -0.32 -5.58
CA MET A 55 -4.61 -1.36 -6.60
C MET A 55 -5.98 -1.40 -7.26
N GLY A 56 -7.07 -1.46 -6.47
CA GLY A 56 -8.40 -1.53 -7.07
C GLY A 56 -8.85 -0.24 -7.76
N ILE A 57 -8.33 0.94 -7.38
CA ILE A 57 -8.58 2.17 -8.16
C ILE A 57 -7.89 2.08 -9.53
N ILE A 58 -6.63 1.61 -9.58
CA ILE A 58 -5.92 1.45 -10.84
C ILE A 58 -6.61 0.44 -11.75
N LEU A 59 -6.89 -0.77 -11.25
CA LEU A 59 -7.52 -1.84 -12.04
C LEU A 59 -8.93 -1.49 -12.53
N LYS A 60 -9.58 -0.49 -11.94
CA LYS A 60 -10.87 0.00 -12.41
C LYS A 60 -10.77 0.88 -13.67
N TYR A 61 -9.68 1.63 -13.80
CA TYR A 61 -9.57 2.69 -14.80
C TYR A 61 -8.47 2.44 -15.84
N ILE A 62 -7.49 1.61 -15.51
CA ILE A 62 -6.46 1.16 -16.44
C ILE A 62 -6.82 -0.26 -16.89
N PRO A 63 -6.88 -0.54 -18.20
CA PRO A 63 -7.27 -1.84 -18.73
C PRO A 63 -6.13 -2.85 -18.59
N VAL A 64 -5.82 -3.25 -17.35
CA VAL A 64 -4.78 -4.23 -17.02
C VAL A 64 -5.34 -5.23 -16.01
N ASN A 65 -5.00 -6.50 -16.14
CA ASN A 65 -5.39 -7.50 -15.17
C ASN A 65 -4.42 -7.52 -13.99
N TRP A 66 -4.90 -7.92 -12.81
CA TRP A 66 -4.04 -8.00 -11.65
C TRP A 66 -2.95 -9.07 -11.83
N SER A 67 -3.29 -10.22 -12.43
CA SER A 67 -2.32 -11.32 -12.65
C SER A 67 -1.08 -10.89 -13.42
N ASP A 68 -1.26 -9.99 -14.39
CA ASP A 68 -0.20 -9.57 -15.30
C ASP A 68 0.82 -8.68 -14.59
N ILE A 69 0.35 -7.87 -13.64
CA ILE A 69 1.19 -6.96 -12.87
C ILE A 69 1.67 -7.53 -11.54
N ALA A 70 1.03 -8.58 -11.02
CA ALA A 70 1.22 -9.08 -9.66
C ALA A 70 2.65 -9.53 -9.41
N LEU A 71 3.24 -10.36 -10.27
CA LEU A 71 4.58 -10.91 -10.02
C LEU A 71 5.67 -9.82 -10.06
N PRO A 72 5.75 -8.93 -11.08
CA PRO A 72 6.73 -7.86 -11.07
C PRO A 72 6.54 -6.88 -9.91
N ALA A 73 5.29 -6.54 -9.56
CA ALA A 73 5.02 -5.69 -8.40
C ALA A 73 5.46 -6.35 -7.07
N PHE A 74 5.31 -7.68 -6.95
CA PHE A 74 5.76 -8.43 -5.78
C PHE A 74 7.27 -8.38 -5.62
N ILE A 75 7.99 -8.64 -6.71
CA ILE A 75 9.46 -8.61 -6.74
C ILE A 75 9.94 -7.21 -6.39
N PHE A 76 9.33 -6.17 -6.97
CA PHE A 76 9.65 -4.79 -6.65
C PHE A 76 9.42 -4.48 -5.16
N ALA A 77 8.27 -4.89 -4.59
CA ALA A 77 7.98 -4.69 -3.17
C ALA A 77 8.97 -5.43 -2.26
N LEU A 78 9.38 -6.65 -2.64
CA LEU A 78 10.36 -7.44 -1.90
C LEU A 78 11.75 -6.76 -1.92
N LEU A 79 12.20 -6.30 -3.08
CA LEU A 79 13.43 -5.53 -3.22
C LEU A 79 13.37 -4.24 -2.41
N GLY A 80 12.21 -3.57 -2.37
CA GLY A 80 11.99 -2.41 -1.53
C GLY A 80 12.12 -2.71 -0.03
N ILE A 81 11.61 -3.85 0.44
CA ILE A 81 11.82 -4.30 1.82
C ILE A 81 13.31 -4.58 2.09
N CYS A 82 14.03 -5.21 1.16
CA CYS A 82 15.46 -5.40 1.28
C CYS A 82 16.22 -4.06 1.38
N ILE A 83 15.86 -3.07 0.56
CA ILE A 83 16.40 -1.71 0.63
C ILE A 83 16.10 -1.06 1.99
N SER A 84 14.89 -1.23 2.52
CA SER A 84 14.53 -0.74 3.86
C SER A 84 15.48 -1.29 4.93
N CYS A 85 15.70 -2.61 4.94
CA CYS A 85 16.66 -3.24 5.85
C CYS A 85 18.09 -2.72 5.66
N LEU A 86 18.52 -2.54 4.40
CA LEU A 86 19.85 -2.08 4.06
C LEU A 86 20.09 -0.61 4.48
N CYS A 87 19.11 0.26 4.26
CA CYS A 87 19.14 1.67 4.69
C CYS A 87 19.30 1.77 6.21
N GLU A 88 18.52 1.02 6.98
CA GLU A 88 18.62 1.00 8.44
C GLU A 88 19.94 0.40 8.94
N TYR A 89 20.43 -0.64 8.25
CA TYR A 89 21.74 -1.23 8.54
C TYR A 89 22.87 -0.20 8.42
N PHE A 90 22.90 0.56 7.31
CA PHE A 90 23.96 1.55 7.06
C PHE A 90 23.86 2.82 7.90
N THR A 91 22.65 3.25 8.28
CA THR A 91 22.48 4.50 9.02
C THR A 91 22.69 4.34 10.53
N HIS A 92 22.28 3.23 11.13
CA HIS A 92 22.28 3.10 12.60
C HIS A 92 22.95 1.83 13.12
N MET A 93 22.74 0.68 12.47
CA MET A 93 23.29 -0.59 12.96
C MET A 93 24.82 -0.74 12.79
N ARG A 94 25.47 0.15 12.03
CA ARG A 94 26.93 0.16 11.91
C ARG A 94 27.63 0.88 13.07
N LYS A 95 26.93 1.73 13.83
CA LYS A 95 27.55 2.59 14.86
C LYS A 95 27.59 1.98 16.25
N GLU A 96 26.83 0.91 16.50
CA GLU A 96 26.77 0.27 17.81
C GLU A 96 27.17 -1.21 17.72
N LYS A 97 28.03 -1.67 18.62
CA LYS A 97 28.37 -3.10 18.77
C LYS A 97 27.21 -3.79 19.47
N TYR A 98 26.36 -4.46 18.70
CA TYR A 98 25.22 -5.20 19.25
C TYR A 98 25.63 -6.52 19.90
N SER A 99 25.19 -6.75 21.12
CA SER A 99 25.07 -8.08 21.71
C SER A 99 23.63 -8.54 21.48
N PHE A 100 23.43 -9.46 20.53
CA PHE A 100 22.13 -10.05 20.27
C PHE A 100 21.88 -11.17 21.29
N ALA A 101 21.66 -10.80 22.55
CA ALA A 101 21.40 -11.75 23.64
C ALA A 101 20.04 -11.45 24.30
N VAL A 102 18.97 -11.43 23.50
CA VAL A 102 17.61 -11.57 24.03
C VAL A 102 17.16 -13.00 23.72
N SER A 103 17.21 -13.87 24.72
CA SER A 103 16.61 -15.19 24.67
C SER A 103 15.10 -15.07 24.85
N ILE A 104 14.39 -14.68 23.78
CA ILE A 104 12.94 -14.86 23.77
C ILE A 104 12.71 -16.38 23.85
N SER A 105 12.08 -16.86 24.92
CA SER A 105 11.63 -18.25 25.08
C SER A 105 10.47 -18.52 24.12
N VAL A 106 10.77 -18.51 22.83
CA VAL A 106 9.80 -18.80 21.79
C VAL A 106 9.50 -20.29 21.82
N ASN A 107 8.26 -20.65 22.13
CA ASN A 107 7.78 -22.01 21.93
C ASN A 107 7.77 -22.30 20.42
N LYS A 108 8.85 -22.91 19.93
CA LYS A 108 9.09 -23.19 18.51
C LYS A 108 7.93 -23.95 17.85
N ASN A 109 7.28 -24.86 18.58
CA ASN A 109 6.17 -25.66 18.06
C ASN A 109 4.91 -24.83 17.84
N LYS A 110 4.57 -23.93 18.78
CA LYS A 110 3.40 -23.05 18.67
C LYS A 110 3.58 -21.99 17.57
N VAL A 111 4.81 -21.51 17.37
CA VAL A 111 5.14 -20.60 16.27
C VAL A 111 5.04 -21.31 14.93
N ALA A 112 5.64 -22.50 14.78
CA ALA A 112 5.56 -23.27 13.54
C ALA A 112 4.11 -23.56 13.12
N GLU A 113 3.24 -23.94 14.07
CA GLU A 113 1.82 -24.19 13.78
C GLU A 113 1.06 -22.92 13.37
N THR A 114 1.34 -21.80 14.03
CA THR A 114 0.70 -20.51 13.71
C THR A 114 1.17 -19.97 12.35
N THR A 115 2.47 -20.08 12.07
CA THR A 115 3.06 -19.69 10.78
C THR A 115 2.50 -20.56 9.65
N LYS A 116 2.36 -21.87 9.86
CA LYS A 116 1.76 -22.78 8.87
C LYS A 116 0.31 -22.36 8.54
N LYS A 117 -0.52 -22.11 9.56
CA LYS A 117 -1.91 -21.65 9.37
C LYS A 117 -1.98 -20.31 8.63
N LEU A 118 -1.04 -19.40 8.89
CA LEU A 118 -0.97 -18.11 8.21
C LEU A 118 -0.57 -18.28 6.72
N VAL A 119 0.43 -19.11 6.44
CA VAL A 119 0.88 -19.41 5.07
C VAL A 119 -0.22 -20.11 4.28
N GLU A 120 -0.94 -21.06 4.90
CA GLU A 120 -2.11 -21.71 4.29
C GLU A 120 -3.21 -20.70 3.96
N TYR A 121 -3.53 -19.79 4.89
CA TYR A 121 -4.53 -18.76 4.67
C TYR A 121 -4.13 -17.79 3.54
N ILE A 122 -2.90 -17.26 3.55
CA ILE A 122 -2.40 -16.37 2.50
C ILE A 122 -2.39 -17.08 1.14
N SER A 123 -1.92 -18.33 1.10
CA SER A 123 -1.91 -19.13 -0.12
C SER A 123 -3.32 -19.37 -0.66
N CYS A 124 -4.29 -19.68 0.21
CA CYS A 124 -5.70 -19.84 -0.17
C CYS A 124 -6.28 -18.54 -0.75
N VAL A 125 -5.97 -17.40 -0.13
CA VAL A 125 -6.42 -16.09 -0.60
C VAL A 125 -5.84 -15.79 -1.99
N LEU A 126 -4.54 -15.98 -2.18
CA LEU A 126 -3.88 -15.73 -3.47
C LEU A 126 -4.39 -16.66 -4.56
N ALA A 127 -4.52 -17.95 -4.27
CA ALA A 127 -5.07 -18.93 -5.20
C ALA A 127 -6.50 -18.55 -5.61
N PHE A 128 -7.34 -18.15 -4.67
CA PHE A 128 -8.71 -17.73 -4.96
C PHE A 128 -8.75 -16.46 -5.85
N VAL A 129 -7.89 -15.47 -5.58
CA VAL A 129 -7.78 -14.26 -6.43
C VAL A 129 -7.39 -14.65 -7.85
N VAL A 130 -6.33 -15.44 -8.03
CA VAL A 130 -5.87 -15.88 -9.37
C VAL A 130 -6.95 -16.67 -10.11
N LEU A 131 -7.66 -17.55 -9.40
CA LEU A 131 -8.76 -18.34 -9.99
C LEU A 131 -9.89 -17.42 -10.45
N MET A 132 -10.35 -16.50 -9.60
CA MET A 132 -11.41 -15.56 -9.99
C MET A 132 -10.98 -14.62 -11.12
N ASP A 133 -9.74 -14.11 -11.09
CA ASP A 133 -9.20 -13.25 -12.16
C ASP A 133 -9.19 -13.97 -13.52
N ARG A 134 -8.96 -15.30 -13.53
CA ARG A 134 -8.96 -16.10 -14.77
C ARG A 134 -10.32 -16.62 -15.21
N PHE A 135 -11.23 -16.92 -14.27
CA PHE A 135 -12.50 -17.58 -14.57
C PHE A 135 -13.69 -16.62 -14.68
N THR A 136 -13.52 -15.35 -14.31
CA THR A 136 -14.58 -14.34 -14.41
C THR A 136 -14.13 -13.15 -15.23
N GLU A 137 -14.88 -12.79 -16.27
CA GLU A 137 -14.73 -11.51 -17.01
C GLU A 137 -15.16 -10.28 -16.18
N HIS A 138 -15.36 -10.45 -14.87
CA HIS A 138 -15.84 -9.39 -14.00
C HIS A 138 -14.70 -8.43 -13.68
N ALA A 139 -15.04 -7.16 -13.46
CA ALA A 139 -14.06 -6.16 -13.05
C ALA A 139 -13.35 -6.61 -11.77
N ALA A 140 -12.04 -6.37 -11.66
CA ALA A 140 -11.24 -6.80 -10.52
C ALA A 140 -11.85 -6.39 -9.16
N ILE A 141 -12.59 -5.28 -9.10
CA ILE A 141 -13.30 -4.83 -7.89
C ILE A 141 -14.37 -5.84 -7.42
N ASP A 142 -15.10 -6.47 -8.33
CA ASP A 142 -16.16 -7.42 -8.00
C ASP A 142 -15.56 -8.68 -7.38
N ILE A 143 -14.44 -9.15 -7.97
CA ILE A 143 -13.62 -10.24 -7.42
C ILE A 143 -13.16 -9.89 -6.00
N LEU A 144 -12.66 -8.68 -5.78
CA LEU A 144 -12.20 -8.23 -4.46
C LEU A 144 -13.32 -8.21 -3.41
N ILE A 145 -14.55 -7.81 -3.78
CA ILE A 145 -15.72 -7.82 -2.88
C ILE A 145 -16.07 -9.26 -2.51
N LEU A 146 -16.16 -10.14 -3.51
CA LEU A 146 -16.45 -11.57 -3.33
C LEU A 146 -15.42 -12.23 -2.39
N CYS A 147 -14.12 -12.08 -2.67
CA CYS A 147 -13.03 -12.59 -1.85
C CYS A 147 -13.16 -12.20 -0.36
N SER A 148 -13.49 -10.93 -0.10
CA SER A 148 -13.54 -10.39 1.27
C SER A 148 -14.68 -10.98 2.12
N LEU A 149 -15.71 -11.51 1.49
CA LEU A 149 -16.84 -12.16 2.15
C LEU A 149 -16.66 -13.68 2.19
N THR A 150 -16.31 -14.29 1.06
CA THR A 150 -16.30 -15.76 0.91
C THR A 150 -15.15 -16.41 1.68
N ILE A 151 -13.93 -15.88 1.60
CA ILE A 151 -12.75 -16.54 2.19
C ILE A 151 -12.82 -16.58 3.73
N PRO A 152 -13.12 -15.48 4.43
CA PRO A 152 -13.27 -15.52 5.89
C PRO A 152 -14.43 -16.42 6.33
N MET A 153 -15.51 -16.47 5.55
CA MET A 153 -16.66 -17.33 5.83
C MET A 153 -16.30 -18.82 5.69
N ILE A 154 -15.64 -19.20 4.59
CA ILE A 154 -15.15 -20.58 4.38
C ILE A 154 -14.22 -20.98 5.53
N TRP A 155 -13.28 -20.10 5.89
CA TRP A 155 -12.36 -20.34 7.00
C TRP A 155 -13.08 -20.50 8.35
N ALA A 156 -14.10 -19.69 8.62
CA ALA A 156 -14.90 -19.79 9.83
C ALA A 156 -15.70 -21.09 9.90
N VAL A 157 -16.23 -21.56 8.78
CA VAL A 157 -16.94 -22.84 8.68
C VAL A 157 -15.97 -24.01 8.91
N MET A 158 -14.82 -24.02 8.25
CA MET A 158 -13.79 -25.05 8.41
C MET A 158 -13.32 -25.19 9.88
N ASN A 159 -13.21 -24.06 10.58
CA ASN A 159 -12.81 -24.03 11.99
C ASN A 159 -13.97 -24.17 12.99
N LYS A 160 -15.20 -24.47 12.52
CA LYS A 160 -16.42 -24.59 13.34
C LYS A 160 -16.76 -23.33 14.16
N LYS A 161 -16.28 -22.15 13.74
CA LYS A 161 -16.50 -20.84 14.39
C LYS A 161 -17.50 -19.94 13.65
N HIS A 162 -18.40 -20.52 12.87
CA HIS A 162 -19.36 -19.78 12.04
C HIS A 162 -20.24 -18.79 12.83
N LYS A 163 -20.70 -19.13 14.05
CA LYS A 163 -21.47 -18.21 14.90
C LYS A 163 -20.66 -16.97 15.29
N SER A 164 -19.43 -17.19 15.77
CA SER A 164 -18.50 -16.10 16.12
C SER A 164 -18.20 -15.21 14.91
N TYR A 165 -18.07 -15.78 13.71
CA TYR A 165 -17.92 -15.00 12.48
C TYR A 165 -19.14 -14.12 12.20
N ILE A 166 -20.36 -14.67 12.27
CA ILE A 166 -21.59 -13.88 12.06
C ILE A 166 -21.71 -12.74 13.08
N ASP A 167 -21.38 -13.01 14.34
CA ASP A 167 -21.41 -11.98 15.40
C ASP A 167 -20.38 -10.87 15.13
N THR A 168 -19.15 -11.23 14.72
CA THR A 168 -18.13 -10.26 14.31
C THR A 168 -18.53 -9.46 13.08
N VAL A 169 -19.19 -10.08 12.09
CA VAL A 169 -19.70 -9.38 10.90
C VAL A 169 -20.79 -8.39 11.28
N LYS A 170 -21.74 -8.78 12.14
CA LYS A 170 -22.80 -7.88 12.64
C LYS A 170 -22.22 -6.71 13.41
N GLU A 171 -21.27 -6.97 14.32
CA GLU A 171 -20.56 -5.92 15.05
C GLU A 171 -19.82 -5.00 14.08
N HIS A 172 -19.18 -5.54 13.04
CA HIS A 172 -18.50 -4.75 12.03
C HIS A 172 -19.46 -3.80 11.29
N PHE A 173 -20.61 -4.30 10.84
CA PHE A 173 -21.63 -3.49 10.16
C PHE A 173 -22.25 -2.44 11.07
N ASN A 174 -22.45 -2.73 12.35
CA ASN A 174 -23.09 -1.81 13.28
C ASN A 174 -22.13 -0.78 13.89
N VAL A 175 -20.84 -1.12 14.03
CA VAL A 175 -19.86 -0.29 14.74
C VAL A 175 -18.83 0.29 13.78
N LYS A 176 -18.22 -0.53 12.93
CA LYS A 176 -17.07 -0.11 12.09
C LYS A 176 -17.52 0.56 10.80
N VAL A 177 -18.55 0.06 10.12
CA VAL A 177 -19.04 0.69 8.85
C VAL A 177 -19.50 2.14 9.05
N PRO A 178 -20.25 2.51 10.12
CA PRO A 178 -20.62 3.90 10.35
C PRO A 178 -19.43 4.83 10.60
N GLN A 179 -18.33 4.32 11.14
CA GLN A 179 -17.08 5.09 11.30
C GLN A 179 -16.41 5.39 9.96
N LEU A 180 -16.76 4.67 8.89
CA LEU A 180 -16.28 4.91 7.52
C LEU A 180 -17.05 5.99 6.76
N LYS A 181 -18.09 6.59 7.36
CA LYS A 181 -18.93 7.61 6.71
C LYS A 181 -18.11 8.75 6.10
N ASN A 182 -17.05 9.20 6.79
CA ASN A 182 -16.19 10.28 6.32
C ASN A 182 -15.45 9.90 5.03
N LEU A 183 -14.99 8.65 4.93
CA LEU A 183 -14.27 8.16 3.75
C LEU A 183 -15.22 7.94 2.57
N TYR A 184 -16.42 7.42 2.83
CA TYR A 184 -17.47 7.30 1.83
C TYR A 184 -17.87 8.67 1.25
N ILE A 185 -18.07 9.67 2.12
CA ILE A 185 -18.36 11.05 1.71
C ILE A 185 -17.21 11.60 0.87
N ILE A 186 -15.96 11.49 1.33
CA ILE A 186 -14.80 12.04 0.60
C ILE A 186 -14.64 11.39 -0.78
N ILE A 187 -14.76 10.06 -0.90
CA ILE A 187 -14.61 9.36 -2.19
C ILE A 187 -15.77 9.70 -3.14
N THR A 188 -16.99 9.78 -2.62
CA THR A 188 -18.17 10.15 -3.42
C THR A 188 -18.08 11.59 -3.90
N THR A 189 -17.71 12.52 -3.01
CA THR A 189 -17.49 13.93 -3.34
C THR A 189 -16.33 14.09 -4.32
N ALA A 190 -15.23 13.35 -4.18
CA ALA A 190 -14.13 13.35 -5.14
C ALA A 190 -14.58 12.85 -6.52
N GLY A 191 -15.41 11.79 -6.57
CA GLY A 191 -16.03 11.32 -7.81
C GLY A 191 -16.93 12.37 -8.45
N PHE A 192 -17.75 13.06 -7.66
CA PHE A 192 -18.62 14.13 -8.16
C PHE A 192 -17.83 15.36 -8.64
N LEU A 193 -16.86 15.84 -7.84
CA LEU A 193 -15.94 16.90 -8.21
C LEU A 193 -15.27 16.60 -9.55
N MET A 194 -14.93 15.33 -9.77
CA MET A 194 -14.28 14.91 -10.99
C MET A 194 -15.19 14.91 -12.21
N LEU A 195 -16.44 14.46 -12.07
CA LEU A 195 -17.43 14.60 -13.16
C LEU A 195 -17.62 16.08 -13.52
N ALA A 196 -17.61 16.97 -12.52
CA ALA A 196 -17.66 18.42 -12.74
C ALA A 196 -16.40 18.94 -13.46
N LEU A 197 -15.20 18.53 -13.05
CA LEU A 197 -13.94 18.89 -13.73
C LEU A 197 -13.93 18.41 -15.19
N ARG A 198 -14.40 17.20 -15.45
CA ARG A 198 -14.51 16.67 -16.81
C ARG A 198 -15.47 17.49 -17.67
N SER A 199 -16.57 17.99 -17.10
CA SER A 199 -17.52 18.84 -17.84
C SER A 199 -16.93 20.17 -18.33
N VAL A 200 -15.83 20.63 -17.72
CA VAL A 200 -15.11 21.85 -18.13
C VAL A 200 -13.83 21.57 -18.95
N GLY A 201 -13.66 20.34 -19.45
CA GLY A 201 -12.52 19.96 -20.31
C GLY A 201 -11.20 19.75 -19.56
N PHE A 202 -11.25 19.50 -18.25
CA PHE A 202 -10.04 19.27 -17.44
C PHE A 202 -9.27 18.00 -17.85
N ASP A 203 -9.96 16.99 -18.39
CA ASP A 203 -9.36 15.79 -18.96
C ASP A 203 -8.49 16.10 -20.18
N GLU A 204 -8.96 16.95 -21.10
CA GLU A 204 -8.14 17.42 -22.23
C GLU A 204 -6.92 18.21 -21.75
N PHE A 205 -7.10 19.11 -20.79
CA PHE A 205 -6.00 19.88 -20.20
C PHE A 205 -4.93 18.97 -19.57
N LEU A 206 -5.34 17.99 -18.75
CA LEU A 206 -4.41 17.04 -18.14
C LEU A 206 -3.71 16.17 -19.16
N ASN A 207 -4.44 15.65 -20.17
CA ASN A 207 -3.83 14.85 -21.23
C ASN A 207 -2.82 15.66 -22.03
N ASN A 208 -3.11 16.93 -22.36
CA ASN A 208 -2.19 17.80 -23.10
C ASN A 208 -0.91 18.08 -22.31
N ILE A 209 -1.01 18.39 -21.02
CA ILE A 209 0.17 18.54 -20.14
C ILE A 209 0.96 17.23 -20.11
N PHE A 210 0.27 16.11 -19.94
CA PHE A 210 0.88 14.82 -19.82
C PHE A 210 1.64 14.43 -21.11
N LEU A 211 1.02 14.57 -22.28
CA LEU A 211 1.65 14.33 -23.58
C LEU A 211 2.81 15.29 -23.86
N THR A 212 2.68 16.57 -23.48
CA THR A 212 3.76 17.56 -23.61
C THR A 212 4.97 17.17 -22.75
N ALA A 213 4.72 16.73 -21.51
CA ALA A 213 5.78 16.26 -20.62
C ALA A 213 6.47 15.02 -21.19
N MET A 214 5.71 14.05 -21.72
CA MET A 214 6.27 12.87 -22.39
C MET A 214 7.13 13.24 -23.59
N GLY A 215 6.66 14.15 -24.44
CA GLY A 215 7.39 14.58 -25.64
C GLY A 215 8.71 15.30 -25.32
N ASN A 216 8.72 16.11 -24.25
CA ASN A 216 9.88 16.93 -23.90
C ASN A 216 10.89 16.22 -22.99
N PHE A 217 10.41 15.44 -22.01
CA PHE A 217 11.26 14.86 -20.96
C PHE A 217 11.40 13.33 -21.06
N GLY A 218 10.62 12.68 -21.93
CA GLY A 218 10.55 11.23 -22.04
C GLY A 218 9.68 10.56 -20.97
N VAL A 219 9.47 9.26 -21.15
CA VAL A 219 8.54 8.45 -20.35
C VAL A 219 8.95 8.40 -18.87
N ILE A 220 10.19 7.99 -18.58
CA ILE A 220 10.70 7.80 -17.21
C ILE A 220 10.60 9.12 -16.41
N SER A 221 11.08 10.22 -16.98
CA SER A 221 11.03 11.53 -16.34
C SER A 221 9.60 11.97 -16.04
N THR A 222 8.67 11.74 -16.98
CA THR A 222 7.26 12.08 -16.80
C THR A 222 6.62 11.26 -15.66
N MET A 223 6.93 9.97 -15.57
CA MET A 223 6.46 9.12 -14.46
C MET A 223 7.02 9.57 -13.11
N LEU A 224 8.30 9.97 -13.05
CA LEU A 224 8.89 10.54 -11.84
C LEU A 224 8.21 11.85 -11.44
N ILE A 225 7.91 12.73 -12.41
CA ILE A 225 7.17 13.98 -12.15
C ILE A 225 5.81 13.68 -11.52
N ILE A 226 5.06 12.69 -12.02
CA ILE A 226 3.79 12.27 -11.41
C ILE A 226 3.98 11.80 -9.96
N ILE A 227 4.99 10.97 -9.71
CA ILE A 227 5.32 10.50 -8.36
C ILE A 227 5.58 11.70 -7.42
N PHE A 228 6.39 12.66 -7.85
CA PHE A 228 6.69 13.86 -7.08
C PHE A 228 5.46 14.74 -6.84
N ILE A 229 4.61 14.95 -7.85
CA ILE A 229 3.36 15.72 -7.72
C ILE A 229 2.45 15.06 -6.68
N MET A 230 2.28 13.74 -6.75
CA MET A 230 1.46 13.02 -5.77
C MET A 230 2.05 13.14 -4.36
N MET A 231 3.36 12.99 -4.20
CA MET A 231 4.02 13.13 -2.91
C MET A 231 3.82 14.53 -2.32
N LEU A 232 4.03 15.59 -3.12
CA LEU A 232 3.84 16.97 -2.69
C LEU A 232 2.37 17.29 -2.38
N SER A 233 1.44 16.82 -3.21
CA SER A 233 0.00 17.01 -2.98
C SER A 233 -0.44 16.45 -1.63
N SER A 234 0.18 15.34 -1.21
CA SER A 234 -0.11 14.67 0.06
C SER A 234 0.33 15.45 1.30
N TRP A 235 1.21 16.44 1.14
CA TRP A 235 1.64 17.34 2.22
C TRP A 235 0.65 18.47 2.46
N ILE A 236 -0.05 18.88 1.40
CA ILE A 236 -1.14 19.89 1.47
C ILE A 236 -2.45 19.23 1.96
N GLY A 237 -2.39 17.94 2.32
CA GLY A 237 -3.52 17.21 2.89
C GLY A 237 -4.39 16.50 1.86
N LEU A 238 -4.04 16.53 0.58
CA LEU A 238 -4.71 15.69 -0.42
C LEU A 238 -4.37 14.22 -0.17
N HIS A 239 -5.35 13.44 0.30
CA HIS A 239 -5.12 12.03 0.55
C HIS A 239 -4.63 11.33 -0.73
N PRO A 240 -3.57 10.48 -0.69
CA PRO A 240 -2.99 9.88 -1.89
C PRO A 240 -3.97 9.09 -2.76
N PHE A 241 -5.00 8.48 -2.15
CA PHE A 241 -6.09 7.78 -2.86
C PHE A 241 -7.00 8.71 -3.67
N ILE A 242 -7.11 9.99 -3.30
CA ILE A 242 -7.86 10.99 -4.09
C ILE A 242 -7.01 11.38 -5.30
N ALA A 243 -5.73 11.68 -5.08
CA ALA A 243 -4.80 12.07 -6.15
C ALA A 243 -4.71 11.00 -7.25
N ILE A 244 -4.54 9.72 -6.87
CA ILE A 244 -4.50 8.61 -7.83
C ILE A 244 -5.83 8.47 -8.60
N ALA A 245 -6.97 8.65 -7.93
CA ALA A 245 -8.28 8.54 -8.58
C ALA A 245 -8.52 9.65 -9.60
N ILE A 246 -8.03 10.87 -9.34
CA ILE A 246 -8.09 12.00 -10.29
C ILE A 246 -7.24 11.68 -11.53
N ILE A 247 -6.00 11.21 -11.33
CA ILE A 247 -5.10 10.88 -12.43
C ILE A 247 -5.67 9.75 -13.29
N CYS A 248 -6.08 8.65 -12.65
CA CYS A 248 -6.61 7.47 -13.34
C CYS A 248 -7.88 7.73 -14.17
N GLN A 249 -8.70 8.71 -13.80
CA GLN A 249 -9.97 8.96 -14.50
C GLN A 249 -9.88 10.03 -15.59
N ASN A 250 -8.82 10.85 -15.58
CA ASN A 250 -8.67 11.96 -16.52
C ASN A 250 -7.57 11.70 -17.56
N LEU A 251 -6.61 10.81 -17.29
CA LEU A 251 -5.63 10.40 -18.29
C LEU A 251 -6.21 9.30 -19.18
N ASN A 252 -6.01 9.45 -20.49
CA ASN A 252 -6.37 8.43 -21.45
C ASN A 252 -5.22 7.42 -21.60
N PHE A 253 -5.30 6.29 -20.90
CA PHE A 253 -4.29 5.23 -20.93
C PHE A 253 -4.39 4.29 -22.15
N ALA A 254 -5.46 4.38 -22.94
CA ALA A 254 -5.74 3.44 -24.04
C ALA A 254 -5.13 3.86 -25.40
N ASN A 255 -4.77 5.14 -25.55
CA ASN A 255 -4.28 5.70 -26.83
C ASN A 255 -2.82 6.18 -26.77
N GLN A 256 -1.99 5.60 -25.91
CA GLN A 256 -0.66 6.16 -25.60
C GLN A 256 0.52 5.30 -26.07
N ILE A 257 1.63 6.00 -26.29
CA ILE A 257 2.94 5.54 -26.79
C ILE A 257 3.63 4.52 -25.84
N VAL A 258 3.01 4.22 -24.69
CA VAL A 258 3.60 3.50 -23.56
C VAL A 258 2.64 2.41 -23.07
N SER A 259 3.18 1.30 -22.60
CA SER A 259 2.41 0.17 -22.09
C SER A 259 1.61 0.54 -20.83
N THR A 260 0.40 -0.02 -20.70
CA THR A 260 -0.50 0.17 -19.55
C THR A 260 0.11 -0.23 -18.21
N GLU A 261 1.07 -1.16 -18.25
CA GLU A 261 1.83 -1.69 -17.13
C GLU A 261 2.75 -0.63 -16.54
N ILE A 262 3.44 0.16 -17.37
CA ILE A 262 4.32 1.24 -16.91
C ILE A 262 3.51 2.27 -16.10
N TYR A 263 2.36 2.71 -16.62
CA TYR A 263 1.45 3.59 -15.89
C TYR A 263 1.02 3.01 -14.55
N THR A 264 0.65 1.73 -14.58
CA THR A 264 0.19 1.01 -13.39
C THR A 264 1.26 0.99 -12.30
N TYR A 265 2.49 0.58 -12.63
CA TYR A 265 3.58 0.55 -11.66
C TYR A 265 3.95 1.95 -11.16
N SER A 266 3.97 2.95 -12.05
CA SER A 266 4.26 4.34 -11.67
C SER A 266 3.23 4.88 -10.68
N LEU A 267 1.94 4.62 -10.90
CA LEU A 267 0.88 5.07 -10.01
C LEU A 267 0.83 4.27 -8.69
N LEU A 268 1.16 2.98 -8.71
CA LEU A 268 1.32 2.17 -7.50
C LEU A 268 2.45 2.72 -6.61
N VAL A 269 3.62 2.98 -7.20
CA VAL A 269 4.78 3.57 -6.51
C VAL A 269 4.48 5.00 -6.05
N ALA A 270 3.87 5.83 -6.90
CA ALA A 270 3.47 7.19 -6.56
C ALA A 270 2.55 7.21 -5.33
N CYS A 271 1.51 6.39 -5.33
CA CYS A 271 0.57 6.32 -4.22
C CYS A 271 1.22 5.74 -2.95
N SER A 272 2.08 4.73 -3.09
CA SER A 272 2.85 4.14 -1.99
C SER A 272 3.76 5.15 -1.32
N LEU A 273 4.60 5.84 -2.09
CA LEU A 273 5.54 6.85 -1.57
C LEU A 273 4.80 8.07 -1.02
N SER A 274 3.70 8.49 -1.64
CA SER A 274 2.83 9.54 -1.10
C SER A 274 2.24 9.14 0.27
N ASN A 275 1.81 7.88 0.42
CA ASN A 275 1.37 7.37 1.73
C ASN A 275 2.52 7.29 2.75
N LEU A 276 3.75 7.04 2.30
CA LEU A 276 4.93 7.04 3.16
C LEU A 276 5.20 8.45 3.70
N VAL A 277 5.23 9.46 2.82
CA VAL A 277 5.63 10.83 3.18
C VAL A 277 4.53 11.72 3.75
N SER A 278 3.27 11.37 3.55
CA SER A 278 2.17 12.24 3.95
C SER A 278 2.00 12.30 5.48
N PRO A 279 2.05 13.50 6.10
CA PRO A 279 1.82 13.67 7.53
C PRO A 279 0.36 13.43 7.92
N THR A 280 -0.57 13.49 6.97
CA THR A 280 -2.03 13.40 7.21
C THR A 280 -2.59 11.99 7.10
N THR A 281 -1.76 11.00 6.71
CA THR A 281 -2.23 9.61 6.62
C THR A 281 -2.41 8.98 7.99
N ILE A 282 -3.43 8.11 8.10
CA ILE A 282 -3.75 7.39 9.34
C ILE A 282 -2.53 6.56 9.80
N SER A 283 -1.76 5.98 8.87
CA SER A 283 -0.56 5.23 9.21
C SER A 283 0.51 6.10 9.87
N THR A 284 0.74 7.33 9.40
CA THR A 284 1.65 8.28 10.07
C THR A 284 1.12 8.66 11.43
N ALA A 285 -0.17 9.00 11.55
CA ALA A 285 -0.77 9.43 12.82
C ALA A 285 -0.70 8.34 13.90
N VAL A 286 -1.02 7.09 13.53
CA VAL A 286 -0.94 5.94 14.44
C VAL A 286 0.51 5.70 14.85
N ILE A 287 1.45 5.65 13.92
CA ILE A 287 2.86 5.40 14.25
C ILE A 287 3.45 6.56 15.06
N SER A 288 3.12 7.81 14.76
CA SER A 288 3.55 8.96 15.57
C SER A 288 3.04 8.88 17.00
N SER A 289 1.81 8.39 17.21
CA SER A 289 1.24 8.22 18.54
C SER A 289 1.89 7.06 19.32
N LEU A 290 2.21 5.95 18.64
CA LEU A 290 2.89 4.80 19.24
C LEU A 290 4.34 5.09 19.59
N VAL A 291 5.02 5.85 18.73
CA VAL A 291 6.46 6.15 18.85
C VAL A 291 6.70 7.42 19.69
N ASP A 292 5.66 8.20 19.98
CA ASP A 292 5.70 9.49 20.68
C ASP A 292 6.64 10.50 19.99
N ARG A 293 6.42 10.70 18.68
CA ARG A 293 7.22 11.57 17.81
C ARG A 293 6.33 12.41 16.91
N ASN A 294 6.86 13.53 16.41
CA ASN A 294 6.12 14.41 15.51
C ASN A 294 5.81 13.73 14.16
N VAL A 295 4.60 13.94 13.62
CA VAL A 295 4.14 13.40 12.33
C VAL A 295 5.04 13.75 11.14
N PHE A 296 5.69 14.91 11.12
CA PHE A 296 6.64 15.29 10.06
C PHE A 296 7.98 14.55 10.19
N GLU A 297 8.41 14.24 11.41
CA GLU A 297 9.61 13.42 11.62
C GLU A 297 9.36 11.99 11.16
N VAL A 298 8.22 11.42 11.56
CA VAL A 298 7.80 10.06 11.20
C VAL A 298 7.50 9.95 9.70
N GLY A 299 6.84 10.94 9.11
CA GLY A 299 6.42 10.91 7.71
C GLY A 299 7.54 11.22 6.73
N VAL A 300 8.38 12.22 6.99
CA VAL A 300 9.30 12.74 5.97
C VAL A 300 10.76 12.47 6.34
N LYS A 301 11.19 12.95 7.51
CA LYS A 301 12.61 13.03 7.88
C LYS A 301 13.30 11.68 7.88
N TRP A 302 12.62 10.63 8.37
CA TRP A 302 13.24 9.32 8.50
C TRP A 302 13.36 8.54 7.18
N HIS A 303 12.68 8.97 6.13
CA HIS A 303 12.51 8.16 4.92
C HIS A 303 13.26 8.71 3.70
N ILE A 304 13.96 9.83 3.81
CA ILE A 304 14.63 10.50 2.68
C ILE A 304 15.58 9.55 1.94
N LEU A 305 16.46 8.84 2.66
CA LEU A 305 17.42 7.91 2.05
C LEU A 305 16.70 6.74 1.35
N PHE A 306 15.67 6.21 1.99
CA PHE A 306 14.87 5.11 1.45
C PHE A 306 14.13 5.53 0.18
N ILE A 307 13.52 6.72 0.17
CA ILE A 307 12.82 7.28 -1.00
C ILE A 307 13.79 7.41 -2.18
N ALA A 308 14.99 7.98 -1.95
CA ALA A 308 15.99 8.10 -3.01
C ALA A 308 16.39 6.72 -3.57
N ALA A 309 16.63 5.73 -2.70
CA ALA A 309 16.98 4.38 -3.11
C ALA A 309 15.84 3.67 -3.88
N ILE A 310 14.59 3.84 -3.44
CA ILE A 310 13.41 3.30 -4.12
C ILE A 310 13.19 3.96 -5.49
N LEU A 311 13.38 5.28 -5.60
CA LEU A 311 13.26 5.97 -6.88
C LEU A 311 14.34 5.49 -7.87
N LEU A 312 15.57 5.30 -7.41
CA LEU A 312 16.65 4.72 -8.22
C LEU A 312 16.33 3.28 -8.66
N LEU A 313 15.84 2.45 -7.73
CA LEU A 313 15.37 1.10 -8.05
C LEU A 313 14.24 1.15 -9.09
N PHE A 314 13.31 2.08 -8.93
CA PHE A 314 12.15 2.24 -9.81
C PHE A 314 12.55 2.68 -11.21
N ILE A 315 13.54 3.56 -11.34
CA ILE A 315 14.12 3.92 -12.65
C ILE A 315 14.68 2.68 -13.34
N GLY A 316 15.50 1.88 -12.64
CA GLY A 316 16.03 0.64 -13.18
C GLY A 316 14.93 -0.36 -13.55
N PHE A 317 13.88 -0.46 -12.73
CA PHE A 317 12.72 -1.30 -12.99
C PHE A 317 11.96 -0.88 -14.25
N LEU A 318 11.73 0.41 -14.45
CA LEU A 318 11.10 0.93 -15.68
C LEU A 318 11.97 0.68 -16.91
N MET A 319 13.29 0.84 -16.81
CA MET A 319 14.21 0.58 -17.93
C MET A 319 14.21 -0.88 -18.39
N ILE A 320 13.89 -1.83 -17.50
CA ILE A 320 13.79 -3.25 -17.85
C ILE A 320 12.45 -3.55 -18.54
N LEU A 321 11.41 -2.76 -18.28
CA LEU A 321 10.06 -2.95 -18.80
C LEU A 321 9.79 -2.25 -20.14
N MET A 322 10.63 -1.27 -20.52
CA MET A 322 10.58 -0.55 -21.80
C MET A 322 11.34 -1.29 -22.89
#